data_AF-K1S0V1-F1
#
_entry.id   AF-K1S0V1-F1
#
_cell.length_a   1.000
_cell.length_b   1.000
_cell.length_c   1.000
_cell.angle_alpha   90.00
_cell.angle_beta   90.00
_cell.angle_gamma   90.00
#
_symmetry.space_group_name_H-M   'P 1'
#
loop_
_entity.id
_entity.type
_entity.pdbx_description
1 polymer ?
#
loop_
_entity_poly.entity_id
_entity_poly.type
_entity_poly.pdbx_seq_one_letter_code
_entity_poly.pdbx_strand_id
1 'polypeptide(L)'
;MNHQQLIEWIAQECENAANDLDERKSKDDKDGAVKVTKGFAYALAGKAYLFAGKYEEAKTALKKVIDSEKYDLVPGEQYADNFHIEGDANEEKVFEVNFEYNKGKTDWGGMIQRSSWMETNYWDWRSDHFVASPNKVYCGGIDGWGGLGVPQWFGDEFYKNDGDSYRLKATLKHIDDAVYHMSYGKDEIDNMTDEQKKPVTRLASMTLFRDSTATLP
;
A
#
# COMPACT_ATOMS: atom_id res chain seq x y z
N MET A 1 -19.27 -5.25 -29.18
CA MET A 1 -18.00 -5.13 -28.46
C MET A 1 -18.05 -6.10 -27.29
N ASN A 2 -17.14 -7.08 -27.23
CA ASN A 2 -17.01 -8.00 -26.10
C ASN A 2 -16.02 -7.44 -25.05
N HIS A 3 -15.81 -8.16 -23.94
CA HIS A 3 -14.92 -7.72 -22.86
C HIS A 3 -13.49 -7.41 -23.35
N GLN A 4 -12.90 -8.30 -24.14
CA GLN A 4 -11.55 -8.11 -24.69
C GLN A 4 -11.49 -6.88 -25.62
N GLN A 5 -12.45 -6.75 -26.54
CA GLN A 5 -12.54 -5.61 -27.46
C GLN A 5 -12.72 -4.28 -26.72
N LEU A 6 -13.42 -4.27 -25.58
CA LEU A 6 -13.55 -3.08 -24.74
C LEU A 6 -12.20 -2.69 -24.11
N ILE A 7 -11.46 -3.66 -23.59
CA ILE A 7 -10.13 -3.40 -22.99
C ILE A 7 -9.13 -2.96 -24.06
N GLU A 8 -9.14 -3.57 -25.25
CA GLU A 8 -8.32 -3.15 -26.39
C GLU A 8 -8.67 -1.73 -26.83
N TRP A 9 -9.97 -1.38 -26.87
CA TRP A 9 -10.41 -0.02 -27.16
C TRP A 9 -9.90 0.98 -26.11
N ILE A 10 -9.97 0.64 -24.81
CA ILE A 10 -9.40 1.49 -23.74
C ILE A 10 -7.91 1.73 -23.97
N ALA A 11 -7.15 0.69 -24.32
CA ALA A 11 -5.72 0.82 -24.59
C ALA A 11 -5.46 1.79 -25.76
N GLN A 12 -6.21 1.65 -26.85
CA GLN A 12 -6.09 2.52 -28.02
C GLN A 12 -6.45 3.97 -27.70
N GLU A 13 -7.50 4.23 -26.91
CA GLU A 13 -7.87 5.58 -26.49
C GLU A 13 -6.78 6.22 -25.62
N CYS A 14 -6.13 5.45 -24.75
CA CYS A 14 -4.99 5.92 -23.98
C CYS A 14 -3.81 6.31 -24.87
N GLU A 15 -3.47 5.49 -25.87
CA GLU A 15 -2.40 5.80 -26.83
C GLU A 15 -2.73 7.02 -27.70
N ASN A 16 -3.99 7.17 -28.10
CA ASN A 16 -4.45 8.34 -28.85
C ASN A 16 -4.32 9.62 -28.02
N ALA A 17 -4.79 9.58 -26.76
CA ALA A 17 -4.73 10.71 -25.84
C ALA A 17 -3.28 11.13 -25.53
N ALA A 18 -2.33 10.20 -25.50
CA ALA A 18 -0.92 10.50 -25.23
C ALA A 18 -0.30 11.52 -26.22
N ASN A 19 -0.89 11.73 -27.40
CA ASN A 19 -0.43 12.76 -28.33
C ASN A 19 -0.69 14.19 -27.83
N ASP A 20 -1.74 14.37 -27.03
CA ASP A 20 -2.23 15.68 -26.57
C ASP A 20 -1.91 15.96 -25.09
N LEU A 21 -1.36 14.98 -24.37
CA LEU A 21 -1.02 15.11 -22.96
C LEU A 21 0.37 15.69 -22.74
N ASP A 22 0.56 16.38 -21.62
CA ASP A 22 1.87 16.81 -21.16
C ASP A 22 2.75 15.61 -20.81
N GLU A 23 4.05 15.73 -21.06
CA GLU A 23 5.06 14.80 -20.54
C GLU A 23 5.51 15.25 -19.14
N ARG A 24 5.74 14.28 -18.23
CA ARG A 24 6.37 14.56 -16.94
C ARG A 24 7.78 15.09 -17.19
N LYS A 25 8.17 16.18 -16.54
CA LYS A 25 9.42 16.89 -16.87
C LYS A 25 10.66 16.13 -16.38
N SER A 26 10.59 15.57 -15.18
CA SER A 26 11.66 14.80 -14.52
C SER A 26 11.09 13.97 -13.37
N LYS A 27 11.96 13.17 -12.73
CA LYS A 27 11.68 12.42 -11.50
C LYS A 27 11.22 13.33 -10.36
N ASP A 28 11.73 14.55 -10.30
CA ASP A 28 11.36 15.57 -9.29
C ASP A 28 10.10 16.39 -9.64
N ASP A 29 9.48 16.16 -10.80
CA ASP A 29 8.30 16.92 -11.26
C ASP A 29 7.04 16.49 -10.53
N LYS A 30 6.82 17.05 -9.34
CA LYS A 30 5.65 16.74 -8.50
C LYS A 30 4.34 17.12 -9.17
N ASP A 31 4.29 18.25 -9.89
CA ASP A 31 3.09 18.68 -10.63
C ASP A 31 2.71 17.66 -11.72
N GLY A 32 3.72 17.02 -12.34
CA GLY A 32 3.53 15.97 -13.33
C GLY A 32 3.02 14.65 -12.74
N ALA A 33 3.30 14.35 -11.48
CA ALA A 33 2.83 13.12 -10.81
C ALA A 33 1.35 13.17 -10.41
N VAL A 34 0.74 14.36 -10.37
CA VAL A 34 -0.61 14.57 -9.83
C VAL A 34 -1.62 14.99 -10.91
N LYS A 35 -1.25 14.78 -12.18
CA LYS A 35 -2.10 15.00 -13.35
C LYS A 35 -1.93 13.87 -14.36
N VAL A 36 -2.88 13.79 -15.28
CA VAL A 36 -2.81 12.82 -16.39
C VAL A 36 -1.71 13.26 -17.36
N THR A 37 -0.62 12.49 -17.44
CA THR A 37 0.52 12.71 -18.35
C THR A 37 0.60 11.63 -19.42
N LYS A 38 1.49 11.81 -20.42
CA LYS A 38 1.83 10.76 -21.38
C LYS A 38 2.25 9.45 -20.70
N GLY A 39 3.00 9.53 -19.61
CA GLY A 39 3.44 8.33 -18.87
C GLY A 39 2.26 7.59 -18.25
N PHE A 40 1.30 8.30 -17.65
CA PHE A 40 0.06 7.69 -17.17
C PHE A 40 -0.73 7.01 -18.29
N ALA A 41 -0.90 7.68 -19.43
CA ALA A 41 -1.61 7.13 -20.57
C ALA A 41 -0.96 5.82 -21.07
N TYR A 42 0.36 5.79 -21.22
CA TYR A 42 1.06 4.57 -21.63
C TYR A 42 1.06 3.47 -20.56
N ALA A 43 1.12 3.82 -19.28
CA ALA A 43 0.98 2.84 -18.20
C ALA A 43 -0.40 2.19 -18.19
N LEU A 44 -1.46 2.98 -18.37
CA LEU A 44 -2.84 2.48 -18.44
C LEU A 44 -3.07 1.66 -19.72
N ALA A 45 -2.54 2.11 -20.86
CA ALA A 45 -2.56 1.34 -22.11
C ALA A 45 -1.87 -0.02 -21.95
N GLY A 46 -0.67 -0.04 -21.36
CA GLY A 46 0.07 -1.25 -21.06
C GLY A 46 -0.69 -2.22 -20.15
N LYS A 47 -1.29 -1.70 -19.08
CA LYS A 47 -2.17 -2.47 -18.19
C LYS A 47 -3.38 -3.03 -18.94
N ALA A 48 -4.04 -2.23 -19.77
CA ALA A 48 -5.18 -2.69 -20.56
C ALA A 48 -4.76 -3.82 -21.52
N TYR A 49 -3.70 -3.64 -22.32
CA TYR A 49 -3.19 -4.69 -23.20
C TYR A 49 -2.82 -5.97 -22.46
N LEU A 50 -2.22 -5.86 -21.26
CA LEU A 50 -1.90 -7.02 -20.43
C LEU A 50 -3.16 -7.81 -20.06
N PHE A 51 -4.23 -7.13 -19.64
CA PHE A 51 -5.51 -7.76 -19.31
C PHE A 51 -6.25 -8.30 -20.55
N ALA A 52 -5.95 -7.79 -21.74
CA ALA A 52 -6.45 -8.34 -23.01
C ALA A 52 -5.62 -9.51 -23.56
N GLY A 53 -4.55 -9.94 -22.87
CA GLY A 53 -3.64 -10.99 -23.35
C GLY A 53 -2.74 -10.56 -24.52
N LYS A 54 -2.62 -9.25 -24.74
CA LYS A 54 -1.82 -8.61 -25.80
C LYS A 54 -0.43 -8.27 -25.28
N TYR A 55 0.37 -9.30 -25.01
CA TYR A 55 1.61 -9.15 -24.25
C TYR A 55 2.68 -8.32 -24.96
N GLU A 56 2.80 -8.40 -26.28
CA GLU A 56 3.78 -7.62 -27.05
C GLU A 56 3.39 -6.13 -27.10
N GLU A 57 2.09 -5.85 -27.25
CA GLU A 57 1.55 -4.49 -27.19
C GLU A 57 1.70 -3.90 -25.78
N ALA A 58 1.41 -4.69 -24.74
CA ALA A 58 1.60 -4.31 -23.34
C ALA A 58 3.06 -3.94 -23.06
N LYS A 59 4.00 -4.80 -23.48
CA LYS A 59 5.44 -4.56 -23.36
C LYS A 59 5.85 -3.29 -24.07
N THR A 60 5.38 -3.08 -25.31
CA THR A 60 5.68 -1.89 -26.09
C THR A 60 5.20 -0.61 -25.39
N ALA A 61 3.96 -0.60 -24.90
CA ALA A 61 3.41 0.56 -24.19
C ALA A 61 4.14 0.85 -22.87
N LEU A 62 4.35 -0.17 -22.03
CA LEU A 62 5.06 0.00 -20.75
C LEU A 62 6.51 0.43 -20.95
N LYS A 63 7.18 -0.05 -22.01
CA LYS A 63 8.55 0.36 -22.33
C LYS A 63 8.65 1.86 -22.63
N LYS A 64 7.63 2.49 -23.21
CA LYS A 64 7.60 3.96 -23.41
C LYS A 64 7.70 4.72 -22.08
N VAL A 65 7.13 4.19 -20.99
CA VAL A 65 7.23 4.79 -19.65
C VAL A 65 8.66 4.66 -19.12
N ILE A 66 9.23 3.46 -19.20
CA ILE A 66 10.60 3.18 -18.72
C ILE A 66 11.64 4.01 -19.51
N ASP A 67 11.54 4.00 -20.84
CA ASP A 67 12.48 4.68 -21.74
C ASP A 67 12.37 6.21 -21.68
N SER A 68 11.32 6.76 -21.06
CA SER A 68 11.19 8.20 -20.88
C SER A 68 12.20 8.77 -19.88
N GLU A 69 12.76 7.91 -19.01
CA GLU A 69 13.66 8.27 -17.90
C GLU A 69 13.08 9.32 -16.92
N LYS A 70 11.75 9.51 -16.94
CA LYS A 70 11.02 10.48 -16.08
C LYS A 70 10.56 9.91 -14.74
N TYR A 71 10.71 8.61 -14.57
CA TYR A 71 10.30 7.85 -13.39
C TYR A 71 11.50 7.03 -12.90
N ASP A 72 11.49 6.67 -11.63
CA ASP A 72 12.43 5.71 -11.06
C ASP A 72 11.76 4.94 -9.92
N LEU A 73 12.31 3.81 -9.53
CA LEU A 73 11.90 3.20 -8.27
C LEU A 73 12.52 3.98 -7.12
N VAL A 74 11.76 4.21 -6.05
CA VAL A 74 12.38 4.74 -4.84
C VAL A 74 13.40 3.73 -4.29
N PRO A 75 14.45 4.19 -3.59
CA PRO A 75 15.35 3.29 -2.87
C PRO A 75 14.56 2.36 -1.94
N GLY A 76 15.04 1.13 -1.74
CA GLY A 76 14.29 0.11 -0.99
C GLY A 76 13.91 0.58 0.41
N GLU A 77 14.82 1.28 1.10
CA GLU A 77 14.62 1.87 2.42
C GLU A 77 13.51 2.92 2.47
N GLN A 78 13.11 3.50 1.33
CA GLN A 78 12.03 4.48 1.18
C GLN A 78 10.75 3.86 0.59
N TYR A 79 10.70 2.54 0.38
CA TYR A 79 9.52 1.90 -0.21
C TYR A 79 8.24 2.16 0.60
N ALA A 80 8.34 2.23 1.93
CA ALA A 80 7.21 2.56 2.80
C ALA A 80 6.66 3.97 2.53
N ASP A 81 7.53 4.91 2.12
CA ASP A 81 7.16 6.30 1.87
C ASP A 81 6.20 6.40 0.68
N ASN A 82 6.20 5.44 -0.26
CA ASN A 82 5.20 5.38 -1.34
C ASN A 82 3.75 5.37 -0.84
N PHE A 83 3.50 5.03 0.42
CA PHE A 83 2.16 4.96 1.02
C PHE A 83 1.93 6.01 2.11
N HIS A 84 2.86 6.95 2.28
CA HIS A 84 2.81 8.00 3.28
C HIS A 84 3.08 9.38 2.66
N ILE A 85 2.80 10.44 3.42
CA ILE A 85 2.90 11.83 2.96
C ILE A 85 4.34 12.20 2.54
N GLU A 86 5.34 11.54 3.11
CA GLU A 86 6.75 11.70 2.78
C GLU A 86 7.06 11.36 1.32
N GLY A 87 6.35 10.38 0.74
CA GLY A 87 6.51 9.96 -0.65
C GLY A 87 5.51 10.56 -1.63
N ASP A 88 4.71 11.56 -1.21
CA ASP A 88 3.77 12.23 -2.10
C ASP A 88 4.50 12.78 -3.34
N ALA A 89 3.97 12.39 -4.51
CA ALA A 89 4.46 12.76 -5.83
C ALA A 89 5.94 12.43 -6.10
N ASN A 90 6.48 11.37 -5.47
CA ASN A 90 7.87 10.93 -5.69
C ASN A 90 8.12 10.37 -7.12
N GLU A 91 9.36 9.95 -7.37
CA GLU A 91 9.84 9.45 -8.66
C GLU A 91 9.16 8.15 -9.12
N GLU A 92 8.62 7.33 -8.22
CA GLU A 92 7.95 6.06 -8.54
C GLU A 92 6.47 6.25 -8.90
N LYS A 93 5.87 7.38 -8.51
CA LYS A 93 4.47 7.68 -8.83
C LYS A 93 4.30 7.99 -10.31
N VAL A 94 3.62 7.10 -11.03
CA VAL A 94 3.15 7.37 -12.40
C VAL A 94 1.96 8.34 -12.39
N PHE A 95 1.07 8.17 -11.41
CA PHE A 95 -0.05 9.08 -11.13
C PHE A 95 -0.47 8.90 -9.68
N GLU A 96 -0.76 10.00 -9.01
CA GLU A 96 -1.21 10.04 -7.62
C GLU A 96 -2.51 10.83 -7.49
N VAL A 97 -3.45 10.24 -6.75
CA VAL A 97 -4.68 10.92 -6.32
C VAL A 97 -4.39 11.61 -4.99
N ASN A 98 -4.52 12.93 -4.97
CA ASN A 98 -4.25 13.71 -3.77
C ASN A 98 -5.51 14.02 -2.97
N PHE A 99 -5.34 14.03 -1.66
CA PHE A 99 -6.32 14.49 -0.71
C PHE A 99 -5.83 15.79 -0.07
N GLU A 100 -6.69 16.80 -0.01
CA GLU A 100 -6.42 18.02 0.73
C GLU A 100 -7.40 18.14 1.90
N TYR A 101 -6.87 18.48 3.08
CA TYR A 101 -7.68 18.71 4.25
C TYR A 101 -8.57 19.96 4.07
N ASN A 102 -9.89 19.77 4.10
CA ASN A 102 -10.85 20.85 4.02
C ASN A 102 -11.49 21.15 5.39
N LYS A 103 -11.05 22.26 6.02
CA LYS A 103 -11.55 22.74 7.32
C LYS A 103 -13.08 22.94 7.39
N GLY A 104 -13.75 23.14 6.25
CA GLY A 104 -15.20 23.34 6.18
C GLY A 104 -16.03 22.05 6.19
N LYS A 105 -15.41 20.88 6.34
CA LYS A 105 -16.10 19.58 6.36
C LYS A 105 -16.15 19.02 7.78
N THR A 106 -17.35 18.62 8.20
CA THR A 106 -17.60 17.96 9.48
C THR A 106 -17.12 16.50 9.45
N ASP A 107 -16.91 15.87 10.61
CA ASP A 107 -16.35 14.52 10.72
C ASP A 107 -17.12 13.46 9.89
N TRP A 108 -18.33 13.08 10.30
CA TRP A 108 -19.06 11.95 9.68
C TRP A 108 -19.47 12.20 8.23
N GLY A 109 -20.18 13.30 7.94
CA GLY A 109 -20.67 13.64 6.59
C GLY A 109 -19.63 14.28 5.66
N GLY A 110 -18.39 14.40 6.14
CA GLY A 110 -17.30 15.07 5.46
C GLY A 110 -16.07 14.20 5.45
N MET A 111 -15.19 14.36 6.43
CA MET A 111 -13.88 13.71 6.44
C MET A 111 -13.99 12.19 6.39
N ILE A 112 -14.75 11.56 7.28
CA ILE A 112 -14.85 10.10 7.38
C ILE A 112 -15.38 9.48 6.07
N GLN A 113 -16.45 10.03 5.50
CA GLN A 113 -17.05 9.49 4.27
C GLN A 113 -16.30 9.84 2.97
N ARG A 114 -15.26 10.68 3.03
CA ARG A 114 -14.56 11.21 1.85
C ARG A 114 -13.04 11.09 1.94
N SER A 115 -12.51 10.50 3.00
CA SER A 115 -11.08 10.23 3.19
C SER A 115 -10.83 8.73 3.23
N SER A 116 -9.55 8.38 3.40
CA SER A 116 -9.10 7.01 3.61
C SER A 116 -9.42 6.44 5.00
N TRP A 117 -10.37 7.03 5.74
CA TRP A 117 -10.69 6.61 7.10
C TRP A 117 -11.20 5.16 7.15
N MET A 118 -12.03 4.75 6.18
CA MET A 118 -12.51 3.37 6.10
C MET A 118 -11.36 2.39 5.87
N GLU A 119 -10.36 2.78 5.10
CA GLU A 119 -9.17 1.99 4.81
C GLU A 119 -8.42 1.71 6.11
N THR A 120 -8.12 2.71 6.94
CA THR A 120 -7.47 2.43 8.23
C THR A 120 -8.31 1.50 9.10
N ASN A 121 -9.63 1.66 9.16
CA ASN A 121 -10.49 0.78 9.95
C ASN A 121 -10.48 -0.67 9.44
N TYR A 122 -10.50 -0.90 8.13
CA TYR A 122 -10.50 -2.27 7.58
C TYR A 122 -9.13 -2.95 7.67
N TRP A 123 -8.07 -2.18 7.47
CA TRP A 123 -6.71 -2.69 7.28
C TRP A 123 -5.93 -2.81 8.58
N ASP A 124 -6.29 -2.06 9.59
CA ASP A 124 -5.60 -2.06 10.86
C ASP A 124 -6.08 -3.18 11.79
N TRP A 125 -5.27 -3.50 12.78
CA TRP A 125 -5.56 -4.52 13.76
C TRP A 125 -6.62 -4.08 14.74
N ARG A 126 -7.29 -5.09 15.28
CA ARG A 126 -8.33 -4.92 16.28
C ARG A 126 -7.68 -4.60 17.63
N SER A 127 -7.52 -3.31 17.93
CA SER A 127 -6.61 -2.82 18.97
C SER A 127 -7.05 -3.18 20.39
N ASP A 128 -8.35 -3.39 20.61
CA ASP A 128 -8.93 -3.89 21.86
C ASP A 128 -8.58 -5.35 22.18
N HIS A 129 -8.04 -6.10 21.20
CA HIS A 129 -7.41 -7.39 21.48
C HIS A 129 -5.96 -7.27 21.93
N PHE A 130 -5.36 -6.08 21.85
CA PHE A 130 -4.08 -5.78 22.48
C PHE A 130 -4.35 -5.12 23.82
N VAL A 131 -3.64 -5.54 24.86
CA VAL A 131 -3.79 -4.88 26.17
C VAL A 131 -2.95 -3.59 26.26
N ALA A 132 -1.91 -3.47 25.45
CA ALA A 132 -1.36 -2.20 25.01
C ALA A 132 -1.24 -2.27 23.48
N SER A 133 -1.82 -1.33 22.74
CA SER A 133 -1.83 -1.35 21.27
C SER A 133 -0.69 -0.51 20.69
N PRO A 134 0.04 -1.00 19.68
CA PRO A 134 1.05 -0.23 18.97
C PRO A 134 0.45 0.78 17.97
N ASN A 135 -0.86 0.74 17.71
CA ASN A 135 -1.55 1.54 16.69
C ASN A 135 -1.26 3.05 16.80
N LYS A 136 -1.06 3.58 18.01
CA LYS A 136 -0.71 4.99 18.18
C LYS A 136 0.53 5.41 17.39
N VAL A 137 1.53 4.53 17.31
CA VAL A 137 2.80 4.81 16.62
C VAL A 137 2.66 4.57 15.11
N TYR A 138 1.88 3.58 14.69
CA TYR A 138 1.86 3.10 13.30
C TYR A 138 0.73 3.66 12.43
N CYS A 139 -0.43 3.98 13.01
CA CYS A 139 -1.60 4.44 12.27
C CYS A 139 -2.24 5.70 12.88
N GLY A 140 -1.48 6.45 13.69
CA GLY A 140 -1.99 7.64 14.37
C GLY A 140 -3.04 7.36 15.46
N GLY A 141 -3.17 6.10 15.89
CA GLY A 141 -4.07 5.69 16.97
C GLY A 141 -5.52 5.44 16.55
N ILE A 142 -5.76 5.23 15.24
CA ILE A 142 -7.06 4.75 14.75
C ILE A 142 -7.20 3.27 15.13
N ASP A 143 -8.39 2.85 15.55
CA ASP A 143 -8.68 1.44 15.84
C ASP A 143 -9.08 0.71 14.56
N GLY A 144 -8.59 -0.52 14.39
CA GLY A 144 -8.95 -1.39 13.29
C GLY A 144 -10.10 -2.34 13.63
N TRP A 145 -10.67 -2.92 12.58
CA TRP A 145 -11.69 -3.97 12.65
C TRP A 145 -11.07 -5.36 12.44
N GLY A 146 -9.77 -5.44 12.11
CA GLY A 146 -9.06 -6.70 11.90
C GLY A 146 -9.52 -7.46 10.65
N GLY A 147 -9.96 -6.73 9.61
CA GLY A 147 -10.61 -7.31 8.43
C GLY A 147 -9.66 -7.99 7.42
N LEU A 148 -8.35 -7.72 7.51
CA LEU A 148 -7.37 -8.08 6.48
C LEU A 148 -6.16 -8.86 7.03
N GLY A 149 -6.42 -9.89 7.85
CA GLY A 149 -5.41 -10.92 8.08
C GLY A 149 -5.17 -11.71 6.79
N VAL A 150 -3.95 -11.64 6.24
CA VAL A 150 -3.57 -12.47 5.10
C VAL A 150 -3.28 -13.90 5.54
N PRO A 151 -3.60 -14.92 4.73
CA PRO A 151 -3.28 -16.30 5.07
C PRO A 151 -1.75 -16.52 5.07
N GLN A 152 -1.27 -17.42 5.93
CA GLN A 152 0.17 -17.66 6.12
C GLN A 152 0.92 -17.94 4.80
N TRP A 153 0.32 -18.73 3.90
CA TRP A 153 0.94 -19.06 2.61
C TRP A 153 1.29 -17.82 1.76
N PHE A 154 0.53 -16.73 1.90
CA PHE A 154 0.80 -15.49 1.17
C PHE A 154 2.09 -14.83 1.69
N GLY A 155 2.25 -14.78 3.02
CA GLY A 155 3.49 -14.31 3.64
C GLY A 155 4.69 -15.19 3.29
N ASP A 156 4.52 -16.51 3.32
CA ASP A 156 5.57 -17.47 2.98
C ASP A 156 6.03 -17.33 1.53
N GLU A 157 5.10 -17.22 0.57
CA GLU A 157 5.45 -17.02 -0.84
C GLU A 157 6.07 -15.63 -1.10
N PHE A 158 5.64 -14.58 -0.39
CA PHE A 158 6.27 -13.26 -0.47
C PHE A 158 7.72 -13.34 0.05
N TYR A 159 7.95 -13.91 1.25
CA TYR A 159 9.29 -14.08 1.80
C TYR A 159 10.18 -14.96 0.90
N LYS A 160 9.63 -16.00 0.29
CA LYS A 160 10.36 -16.85 -0.66
C LYS A 160 10.79 -16.09 -1.93
N ASN A 161 9.99 -15.13 -2.39
CA ASN A 161 10.31 -14.31 -3.56
C ASN A 161 11.30 -13.18 -3.23
N ASP A 162 11.07 -12.47 -2.13
CA ASP A 162 11.76 -11.21 -1.81
C ASP A 162 12.81 -11.35 -0.70
N GLY A 163 12.76 -12.41 0.10
CA GLY A 163 13.54 -12.56 1.33
C GLY A 163 13.13 -11.54 2.41
N ASP A 164 14.08 -11.18 3.26
CA ASP A 164 13.92 -10.16 4.30
C ASP A 164 14.00 -8.72 3.74
N SER A 165 13.20 -8.44 2.69
CA SER A 165 13.26 -7.20 1.93
C SER A 165 12.57 -6.03 2.62
N TYR A 166 12.93 -4.80 2.20
CA TYR A 166 12.22 -3.60 2.62
C TYR A 166 10.73 -3.63 2.21
N ARG A 167 10.40 -4.24 1.06
CA ARG A 167 9.02 -4.36 0.58
C ARG A 167 8.19 -5.27 1.47
N LEU A 168 8.76 -6.42 1.86
CA LEU A 168 8.10 -7.33 2.80
C LEU A 168 7.83 -6.62 4.12
N LYS A 169 8.85 -5.97 4.71
CA LYS A 169 8.76 -5.28 6.00
C LYS A 169 7.75 -4.13 6.01
N ALA A 170 7.58 -3.44 4.89
CA ALA A 170 6.63 -2.35 4.74
C ALA A 170 5.19 -2.82 4.45
N THR A 171 5.02 -4.04 3.93
CA THR A 171 3.70 -4.53 3.47
C THR A 171 3.06 -5.50 4.46
N LEU A 172 3.84 -6.40 5.05
CA LEU A 172 3.38 -7.46 5.92
C LEU A 172 4.09 -7.41 7.26
N LYS A 173 3.34 -7.69 8.32
CA LYS A 173 3.88 -7.85 9.66
C LYS A 173 3.54 -9.22 10.18
N HIS A 174 4.54 -9.97 10.63
CA HIS A 174 4.30 -11.17 11.38
C HIS A 174 3.66 -10.80 12.72
N ILE A 175 2.70 -11.60 13.20
CA ILE A 175 1.97 -11.28 14.44
C ILE A 175 2.91 -11.18 15.65
N ASP A 176 3.95 -12.02 15.69
CA ASP A 176 4.97 -11.93 16.74
C ASP A 176 5.73 -10.60 16.69
N ASP A 177 6.04 -10.08 15.50
CA ASP A 177 6.68 -8.77 15.42
C ASP A 177 5.75 -7.65 15.86
N ALA A 178 4.45 -7.79 15.57
CA ALA A 178 3.42 -6.85 16.01
C ALA A 178 3.29 -6.80 17.53
N VAL A 179 3.49 -7.93 18.20
CA VAL A 179 3.38 -8.04 19.66
C VAL A 179 4.71 -7.74 20.36
N TYR A 180 5.84 -8.17 19.80
CA TYR A 180 7.12 -8.16 20.52
C TYR A 180 8.10 -7.09 20.02
N HIS A 181 8.09 -6.77 18.72
CA HIS A 181 9.17 -6.01 18.08
C HIS A 181 8.74 -4.64 17.54
N MET A 182 7.49 -4.24 17.75
CA MET A 182 6.99 -2.91 17.41
C MET A 182 7.07 -1.97 18.60
N SER A 183 7.25 -0.68 18.31
CA SER A 183 7.19 0.36 19.34
C SER A 183 5.74 0.62 19.75
N TYR A 184 5.54 0.69 21.06
CA TYR A 184 4.29 1.05 21.72
C TYR A 184 4.26 2.54 22.09
N GLY A 185 5.33 3.29 21.81
CA GLY A 185 5.48 4.69 22.21
C GLY A 185 5.55 4.85 23.73
N LYS A 186 6.00 3.81 24.44
CA LYS A 186 6.12 3.75 25.89
C LYS A 186 7.41 3.05 26.25
N ASP A 187 8.38 3.80 26.76
CA ASP A 187 9.70 3.28 27.14
C ASP A 187 9.61 2.09 28.09
N GLU A 188 8.62 2.04 28.98
CA GLU A 188 8.42 0.91 29.89
C GLU A 188 8.11 -0.42 29.19
N ILE A 189 7.51 -0.39 27.99
CA ILE A 189 7.19 -1.57 27.17
C ILE A 189 8.27 -1.78 26.11
N ASP A 190 8.71 -0.70 25.47
CA ASP A 190 9.65 -0.73 24.35
C ASP A 190 11.03 -1.26 24.78
N ASN A 191 11.43 -1.02 26.03
CA ASN A 191 12.68 -1.53 26.59
C ASN A 191 12.58 -2.96 27.18
N MET A 192 11.41 -3.62 27.14
CA MET A 192 11.27 -5.01 27.59
C MET A 192 11.86 -5.99 26.58
N THR A 193 12.45 -7.10 27.06
CA THR A 193 12.87 -8.23 26.21
C THR A 193 11.67 -9.06 25.75
N ASP A 194 11.83 -9.89 24.72
CA ASP A 194 10.77 -10.77 24.23
C ASP A 194 10.27 -11.71 25.34
N GLU A 195 11.16 -12.25 26.19
CA GLU A 195 10.78 -13.08 27.33
C GLU A 195 9.98 -12.31 28.38
N GLN A 196 10.22 -11.02 28.50
CA GLN A 196 9.43 -10.15 29.37
C GLN A 196 8.08 -9.80 28.76
N LYS A 197 7.93 -9.87 27.43
CA LYS A 197 6.67 -9.61 26.70
C LYS A 197 5.81 -10.87 26.49
N LYS A 198 6.40 -12.06 26.30
CA LYS A 198 5.72 -13.36 26.08
C LYS A 198 4.72 -13.80 27.16
N PRO A 199 5.03 -13.75 28.48
CA PRO A 199 4.11 -14.17 29.53
C PRO A 199 3.04 -13.11 29.86
N VAL A 200 3.07 -11.99 29.13
CA VAL A 200 2.23 -10.85 29.43
C VAL A 200 0.91 -11.05 28.68
N THR A 201 -0.05 -11.62 29.39
CA THR A 201 -1.49 -11.43 29.15
C THR A 201 -1.92 -9.96 29.08
N ARG A 202 -0.97 -9.01 29.20
CA ARG A 202 -1.10 -7.56 29.03
C ARG A 202 -0.52 -6.98 27.73
N LEU A 203 -0.18 -7.78 26.71
CA LEU A 203 0.15 -7.25 25.37
C LEU A 203 -0.82 -7.72 24.29
N ALA A 204 -1.28 -8.97 24.37
CA ALA A 204 -2.27 -9.53 23.46
C ALA A 204 -3.21 -10.47 24.22
N SER A 205 -4.51 -10.43 23.90
CA SER A 205 -5.48 -11.41 24.38
C SER A 205 -5.19 -12.78 23.76
N MET A 206 -5.52 -13.87 24.48
CA MET A 206 -5.40 -15.25 23.97
C MET A 206 -6.13 -15.48 22.63
N THR A 207 -7.01 -14.57 22.23
CA THR A 207 -7.78 -14.62 20.98
C THR A 207 -6.97 -14.21 19.75
N LEU A 208 -5.87 -13.45 19.90
CA LEU A 208 -4.96 -13.11 18.79
C LEU A 208 -4.14 -14.30 18.32
N PHE A 209 -3.74 -15.15 19.27
CA PHE A 209 -3.09 -16.42 18.99
C PHE A 209 -4.15 -17.51 18.90
N ARG A 210 -4.85 -17.57 17.76
CA ARG A 210 -5.66 -18.77 17.48
C ARG A 210 -4.71 -19.97 17.54
N ASP A 211 -4.97 -20.84 18.50
CA ASP A 211 -4.22 -22.07 18.77
C ASP A 211 -3.76 -22.71 17.46
N SER A 212 -2.44 -22.78 17.23
CA SER A 212 -1.85 -23.45 16.05
C SER A 212 -2.07 -24.97 16.05
N THR A 213 -2.88 -25.47 16.99
CA THR A 213 -3.30 -26.85 17.17
C THR A 213 -4.71 -27.13 16.63
N ALA A 214 -5.42 -26.13 16.08
CA ALA A 214 -6.70 -26.35 15.42
C ALA A 214 -6.51 -27.09 14.08
N THR A 215 -6.55 -28.42 14.13
CA THR A 215 -6.83 -29.24 12.95
C THR A 215 -8.19 -28.83 12.39
N LEU A 216 -8.20 -28.30 11.16
CA LEU A 216 -9.41 -28.02 10.39
C LEU A 216 -10.22 -29.33 10.21
N PRO A 217 -11.57 -29.28 10.26
CA PRO A 217 -12.42 -30.41 9.89
C PRO A 217 -12.31 -30.79 8.42
#